data_AF-A0A821LHM0-F1
#
_entry.id   AF-A0A821LHM0-F1
#
_cell.length_a   1.000
_cell.length_b   1.000
_cell.length_c   1.000
_cell.angle_alpha   90.00
_cell.angle_beta   90.00
_cell.angle_gamma   90.00
#
_symmetry.space_group_name_H-M   'P 1'
#
loop_
_entity.id
_entity.type
_entity.pdbx_description
1 polymer ?
#
loop_
_entity_poly.entity_id
_entity_poly.type
_entity_poly.pdbx_seq_one_letter_code
_entity_poly.pdbx_strand_id
1 'polypeptide(L)' 'SLVISGHLSVGDRWRIISLRFDQGMTPNQIAYIINCSRITVLNILQLFRETNNVTEHEGRGRTLLNNRK' A
#
# COMPACT_ATOMS: atom_id res chain seq x y z
N SER A 1 15.86 6.72 -13.19
CA SER A 1 14.84 5.77 -12.70
C SER A 1 14.49 6.15 -11.28
N LEU A 2 13.31 6.72 -11.04
CA LEU A 2 12.91 7.12 -9.68
C LEU A 2 12.57 5.86 -8.88
N VAL A 3 13.48 5.45 -8.00
CA VAL A 3 13.25 4.38 -7.02
C VAL A 3 12.47 5.01 -5.88
N ILE A 4 11.14 4.86 -5.86
CA ILE A 4 10.30 5.23 -4.71
C ILE A 4 10.24 4.01 -3.77
N SER A 5 11.39 3.61 -3.25
CA SER A 5 11.46 2.74 -2.08
C SER A 5 11.35 3.64 -0.85
N GLY A 6 10.12 4.05 -0.55
CA GLY A 6 9.78 4.79 0.66
C GLY A 6 8.38 4.38 1.07
N HIS A 7 8.31 3.52 2.08
CA HIS A 7 7.10 2.96 2.68
C HIS A 7 5.97 4.01 2.80
N LEU A 8 4.83 3.79 2.11
CA LEU A 8 3.66 4.67 2.20
C LEU A 8 3.22 4.77 3.66
N SER A 9 3.07 6.01 4.13
CA SER A 9 2.58 6.26 5.48
C SER A 9 1.15 5.76 5.65
N VAL A 10 0.71 5.53 6.88
CA VAL A 10 -0.70 5.19 7.17
C VAL A 10 -1.65 6.26 6.62
N GLY A 11 -1.25 7.54 6.68
CA GLY A 11 -2.01 8.65 6.10
C GLY A 11 -2.20 8.54 4.60
N ASP A 12 -1.14 8.18 3.85
CA ASP A 12 -1.24 8.00 2.40
C ASP A 12 -2.15 6.83 2.02
N ARG A 13 -2.15 5.76 2.83
CA ARG A 13 -3.03 4.61 2.62
C ARG A 13 -4.49 4.95 2.83
N TRP A 14 -4.81 5.70 3.90
CA TRP A 14 -6.16 6.21 4.10
C TRP A 14 -6.58 7.17 2.98
N ARG A 15 -5.66 8.02 2.52
CA ARG A 15 -5.92 8.91 1.39
C ARG A 15 -6.24 8.12 0.12
N ILE A 16 -5.54 7.02 -0.15
CA ILE A 16 -5.84 6.10 -1.27
C ILE A 16 -7.28 5.57 -1.17
N ILE A 17 -7.71 5.13 0.02
CA ILE A 17 -9.07 4.62 0.25
C ILE A 17 -10.11 5.71 -0.02
N SER A 18 -9.96 6.89 0.60
CA SER A 18 -10.91 7.99 0.43
C SER A 18 -11.03 8.42 -1.04
N LEU A 19 -9.91 8.52 -1.77
CA LEU A 19 -9.96 8.84 -3.19
C LEU A 19 -10.73 7.77 -4.00
N ARG A 20 -10.66 6.50 -3.60
CA ARG A 20 -11.38 5.42 -4.27
C ARG A 20 -12.87 5.39 -3.93
N PHE A 21 -13.21 5.44 -2.65
CA PHE A 21 -14.58 5.18 -2.18
C PHE A 21 -15.42 6.45 -2.04
N ASP A 22 -14.81 7.57 -1.64
CA ASP A 22 -15.52 8.83 -1.45
C ASP A 22 -15.60 9.62 -2.77
N GLN A 23 -14.56 9.54 -3.60
CA GLN A 23 -14.44 10.30 -4.84
C GLN A 23 -14.55 9.46 -6.12
N GLY A 24 -14.65 8.13 -6.00
CA GLY A 24 -14.83 7.23 -7.15
C GLY A 24 -13.64 7.15 -8.12
N MET A 25 -12.45 7.62 -7.73
CA MET A 25 -11.31 7.70 -8.63
C MET A 25 -10.78 6.33 -9.05
N THR A 26 -10.18 6.26 -10.23
CA THR A 26 -9.55 5.04 -10.74
C THR A 26 -8.16 4.82 -10.11
N PRO A 27 -7.68 3.58 -10.00
CA PRO A 27 -6.33 3.30 -9.46
C PRO A 27 -5.19 4.05 -10.17
N ASN A 28 -5.32 4.33 -11.47
CA ASN A 28 -4.34 5.10 -12.24
C ASN A 28 -4.27 6.56 -11.79
N GLN A 29 -5.43 7.19 -11.59
CA GLN A 29 -5.51 8.58 -11.11
C GLN A 29 -4.94 8.70 -9.70
N ILE A 30 -5.29 7.75 -8.83
CA ILE A 30 -4.80 7.71 -7.45
C ILE A 30 -3.28 7.55 -7.42
N ALA A 31 -2.74 6.62 -8.22
CA ALA A 31 -1.29 6.39 -8.32
C ALA A 31 -0.54 7.66 -8.72
N TYR A 32 -1.09 8.43 -9.67
CA TYR A 32 -0.54 9.72 -10.08
C TYR A 32 -0.59 10.76 -8.96
N ILE A 33 -1.71 10.88 -8.25
CA ILE A 33 -1.89 11.86 -7.15
C ILE A 33 -0.97 11.56 -5.97
N ILE A 34 -0.84 10.29 -5.60
CA ILE A 34 -0.07 9.83 -4.44
C ILE A 34 1.42 9.62 -4.80
N ASN A 35 1.77 9.74 -6.09
CA ASN A 35 3.10 9.47 -6.60
C ASN A 35 3.62 8.07 -6.19
N CYS A 36 2.79 7.05 -6.42
CA CYS A 36 3.13 5.65 -6.15
C CYS A 36 2.77 4.75 -7.33
N SER A 37 3.18 3.49 -7.28
CA SER A 37 2.84 2.54 -8.34
C SER A 37 1.35 2.19 -8.31
N ARG A 38 0.76 1.97 -9.49
CA ARG A 38 -0.61 1.43 -9.61
C ARG A 38 -0.80 0.13 -8.82
N ILE A 39 0.22 -0.73 -8.82
CA ILE A 39 0.20 -2.01 -8.09
C ILE A 39 0.07 -1.76 -6.58
N THR A 40 0.80 -0.77 -6.06
CA THR A 40 0.71 -0.38 -4.64
C THR A 40 -0.70 0.05 -4.26
N VAL A 41 -1.35 0.87 -5.09
CA VAL A 41 -2.75 1.27 -4.89
C VAL A 41 -3.67 0.05 -4.84
N LEU A 42 -3.54 -0.87 -5.80
CA LEU A 42 -4.36 -2.08 -5.86
C LEU A 42 -4.18 -2.96 -4.62
N ASN A 43 -2.94 -3.17 -4.18
CA ASN A 43 -2.64 -3.97 -2.98
C ASN A 43 -3.27 -3.36 -1.72
N ILE A 44 -3.22 -2.03 -1.57
CA ILE A 44 -3.83 -1.34 -0.42
C ILE A 44 -5.35 -1.46 -0.45
N LEU A 45 -5.97 -1.24 -1.63
CA LEU A 45 -7.41 -1.37 -1.77
C LEU A 45 -7.89 -2.80 -1.53
N GLN A 46 -7.11 -3.80 -1.95
CA GLN A 46 -7.38 -5.20 -1.68
C GLN A 46 -7.29 -5.49 -0.17
N LEU A 47 -6.20 -5.09 0.47
CA LEU A 47 -6.02 -5.27 1.92
C LEU A 47 -7.17 -4.65 2.72
N PHE A 48 -7.59 -3.44 2.34
CA PHE A 48 -8.72 -2.78 2.97
C PHE A 48 -10.04 -3.53 2.78
N ARG A 49 -10.29 -4.08 1.59
CA ARG A 49 -11.50 -4.89 1.36
C ARG A 49 -11.52 -6.17 2.19
N GLU A 50 -10.38 -6.81 2.39
CA GLU A 50 -10.26 -8.08 3.11
C GLU A 50 -10.31 -7.88 4.63
N THR A 51 -9.72 -6.80 5.14
CA THR A 51 -9.49 -6.61 6.59
C THR A 51 -10.23 -5.42 7.20
N ASN A 52 -10.83 -4.56 6.37
CA ASN A 52 -11.33 -3.23 6.73
C ASN A 52 -10.24 -2.36 7.40
N ASN A 53 -8.98 -2.61 7.09
CA ASN A 53 -7.81 -1.98 7.70
C ASN A 53 -6.68 -1.75 6.67
N VAL A 54 -5.77 -0.81 6.96
CA VAL A 54 -4.61 -0.47 6.12
C VAL A 54 -3.29 -0.39 6.86
N THR A 55 -3.29 -0.63 8.17
CA THR A 55 -2.04 -0.84 8.88
C THR A 55 -1.34 -2.05 8.27
N GLU A 56 -0.03 -1.92 8.06
CA GLU A 56 0.79 -3.06 7.70
C GLU A 56 0.61 -4.10 8.81
N HIS A 57 0.12 -5.29 8.45
CA HIS A 57 0.61 -6.46 9.14
C HIS A 57 2.11 -6.42 8.93
N GLU A 58 2.88 -6.21 10.01
CA GLU A 58 4.33 -6.26 9.99
C GLU A 58 4.72 -7.35 9.02
N GLY A 59 5.27 -6.92 7.87
CA GLY A 59 5.70 -7.86 6.87
C GLY A 59 6.60 -8.84 7.60
N ARG A 60 6.49 -10.12 7.23
CA ARG A 60 7.57 -11.08 7.35
C ARG A 60 8.83 -10.43 6.75
N GLY A 61 9.49 -9.57 7.52
CA GLY A 61 10.92 -9.41 7.44
C GLY A 61 11.42 -10.83 7.43
N ARG A 62 12.25 -11.16 6.45
CA ARG A 62 12.97 -12.42 6.48
C ARG A 62 13.62 -12.46 7.86
N THR A 63 13.02 -13.19 8.79
CA THR A 63 13.74 -13.73 9.92
C THR A 63 14.76 -14.60 9.22
N LEU A 64 15.96 -14.06 9.04
CA LEU A 64 17.17 -14.83 8.90
C LEU A 64 17.29 -15.64 10.19
N LEU A 65 16.44 -16.67 10.35
CA LEU A 65 16.67 -17.75 11.28
C LEU A 65 17.74 -18.59 10.60
N ASN A 66 18.97 -18.16 10.87
CA ASN A 66 20.21 -18.83 10.60
C ASN A 66 20.20 -20.17 11.36
N ASN A 67 19.47 -21.16 10.87
CA ASN A 67 19.56 -22.53 11.35
C ASN A 67 20.68 -23.23 10.58
N ARG A 68 21.93 -22.86 10.90
CA ARG A 68 23.04 -23.81 10.78
C ARG A 68 22.96 -24.72 12.01
N LYS A 69 22.43 -25.94 11.80
CA LYS A 69 22.81 -27.11 12.58
C LYS A 69 23.67 -27.99 11.68
#